data_AF-A0A5C5XMS8-F1
#
_entry.id   AF-A0A5C5XMS8-F1
#
_cell.length_a   1.000
_cell.length_b   1.000
_cell.length_c   1.000
_cell.angle_alpha   90.00
_cell.angle_beta   90.00
_cell.angle_gamma   90.00
#
_symmetry.space_group_name_H-M   'P 1'
#
loop_
_entity.id
_entity.type
_entity.pdbx_description
1 polymer ?
#
loop_
_entity_poly.entity_id
_entity_poly.type
_entity_poly.pdbx_seq_one_letter_code
_entity_poly.pdbx_strand_id
1 'polypeptide(L)'
;MTKNIKLLKTKIESTKKTLGKLSPDSKQTHISLAIAEDFNGIIDQLVLEVPDIKNIVPKKITSTMPMSHMKKADIKYIDLEIYLDQLIAIISEFESGK
;
A
#
# COMPACT_ATOMS: atom_id res chain seq x y z
N MET A 1 -1.99 -10.97 -18.88
CA MET A 1 -1.64 -10.24 -17.63
C MET A 1 -0.18 -9.84 -17.75
N THR A 2 0.17 -8.57 -17.51
CA THR A 2 1.58 -8.15 -17.57
C THR A 2 2.35 -8.76 -16.40
N LYS A 3 3.58 -9.23 -16.66
CA LYS A 3 4.52 -9.78 -15.66
C LYS A 3 4.67 -8.82 -14.46
N ASN A 4 4.51 -7.53 -14.70
CA ASN A 4 4.60 -6.45 -13.73
C ASN A 4 3.53 -6.51 -12.64
N ILE A 5 2.26 -6.82 -12.97
CA ILE A 5 1.19 -6.87 -11.95
C ILE A 5 1.43 -8.00 -10.95
N LYS A 6 1.90 -9.17 -11.42
CA LYS A 6 2.26 -10.28 -10.52
C LYS A 6 3.41 -9.90 -9.58
N LEU A 7 4.43 -9.21 -10.09
CA LEU A 7 5.55 -8.72 -9.28
C LEU A 7 5.08 -7.69 -8.25
N LEU A 8 4.18 -6.78 -8.62
CA LEU A 8 3.55 -5.82 -7.71
C LEU A 8 2.77 -6.53 -6.60
N LYS A 9 1.95 -7.54 -6.94
CA LYS A 9 1.23 -8.36 -5.95
C LYS A 9 2.19 -9.03 -4.97
N THR A 10 3.25 -9.67 -5.46
CA THR A 10 4.28 -10.28 -4.61
C THR A 10 4.95 -9.26 -3.69
N LYS A 11 5.24 -8.04 -4.18
CA LYS A 11 5.79 -6.96 -3.35
C LYS A 11 4.82 -6.58 -2.22
N ILE A 12 3.54 -6.36 -2.54
CA ILE A 12 2.49 -6.02 -1.59
C ILE A 12 2.33 -7.12 -0.52
N GLU A 13 2.27 -8.38 -0.93
CA GLU A 13 2.16 -9.54 -0.03
C GLU A 13 3.38 -9.68 0.90
N SER A 14 4.58 -9.45 0.39
CA SER A 14 5.81 -9.48 1.19
C SER A 14 5.83 -8.36 2.24
N THR A 15 5.43 -7.15 1.86
CA THR A 15 5.29 -6.02 2.78
C THR A 15 4.25 -6.35 3.85
N LYS A 16 3.07 -6.83 3.47
CA LYS A 16 2.02 -7.26 4.41
C LYS A 16 2.53 -8.32 5.39
N LYS A 17 3.22 -9.35 4.89
CA LYS A 17 3.79 -10.41 5.74
C LYS A 17 4.77 -9.86 6.77
N THR A 18 5.51 -8.82 6.41
CA THR A 18 6.45 -8.15 7.32
C THR A 18 5.69 -7.35 8.38
N LEU A 19 4.66 -6.60 7.98
CA LEU A 19 3.79 -5.87 8.93
C LEU A 19 3.04 -6.81 9.88
N GLY A 20 2.65 -7.99 9.41
CA GLY A 20 2.00 -9.02 10.22
C GLY A 20 2.85 -9.55 11.38
N LYS A 21 4.17 -9.31 11.36
CA LYS A 21 5.10 -9.69 12.45
C LYS A 21 5.26 -8.61 13.51
N LEU A 22 4.73 -7.41 13.28
CA LEU A 22 4.80 -6.31 14.23
C LEU A 22 3.87 -6.58 15.41
N SER A 23 4.28 -6.18 16.61
CA SER A 23 3.41 -6.23 17.79
C SER A 23 2.20 -5.31 17.63
N PRO A 24 1.07 -5.58 18.30
CA PRO A 24 -0.12 -4.71 18.27
C PRO A 24 0.20 -3.24 18.59
N ASP A 25 1.08 -3.00 19.57
CA ASP A 25 1.49 -1.64 19.94
C ASP A 25 2.27 -0.95 18.82
N SER A 26 3.16 -1.69 18.14
CA SER A 26 3.89 -1.18 16.99
C SER A 26 2.95 -0.80 15.85
N LYS A 27 1.87 -1.58 15.64
CA LYS A 27 0.86 -1.31 14.61
C LYS A 27 0.10 0.00 14.83
N GLN A 28 0.06 0.51 16.07
CA GLN A 28 -0.56 1.79 16.42
C GLN A 28 0.35 3.01 16.16
N THR A 29 1.60 2.78 15.79
CA THR A 29 2.54 3.86 15.45
C THR A 29 2.41 4.29 14.00
N HIS A 30 2.72 5.56 13.73
CA HIS A 30 2.74 6.10 12.38
C HIS A 30 3.87 5.50 11.56
N ILE A 31 3.60 5.24 10.28
CA ILE A 31 4.64 4.77 9.36
C ILE A 31 5.61 5.91 9.03
N SER A 32 6.81 5.54 8.57
CA SER A 32 7.75 6.53 8.05
C SER A 32 7.29 7.08 6.70
N LEU A 33 7.75 8.28 6.35
CA LEU A 33 7.53 8.86 5.02
C LEU A 33 8.03 7.93 3.91
N ALA A 34 9.17 7.27 4.10
CA ALA A 34 9.73 6.36 3.11
C ALA A 34 8.79 5.18 2.79
N ILE A 35 8.10 4.64 3.81
CA ILE A 35 7.12 3.56 3.60
C ILE A 35 5.89 4.10 2.87
N ALA A 36 5.44 5.31 3.20
CA ALA A 36 4.34 5.96 2.50
C ALA A 36 4.66 6.23 1.02
N GLU A 37 5.88 6.69 0.73
CA GLU A 37 6.36 6.92 -0.64
C GLU A 37 6.44 5.61 -1.44
N ASP A 38 6.95 4.53 -0.85
CA ASP A 38 7.01 3.22 -1.52
C ASP A 38 5.61 2.69 -1.83
N PHE A 39 4.67 2.81 -0.89
CA PHE A 39 3.26 2.45 -1.10
C PHE A 39 2.60 3.29 -2.20
N ASN A 40 2.81 4.61 -2.19
CA ASN A 40 2.29 5.50 -3.22
C ASN A 40 2.85 5.15 -4.61
N GLY A 41 4.13 4.77 -4.68
CA GLY A 41 4.76 4.28 -5.91
C GLY A 41 4.14 2.98 -6.43
N ILE A 42 3.73 2.07 -5.53
CA ILE A 42 2.99 0.86 -5.91
C ILE A 42 1.63 1.24 -6.52
N ILE A 43 0.89 2.17 -5.92
CA ILE A 43 -0.38 2.65 -6.49
C ILE A 43 -0.16 3.24 -7.88
N ASP A 44 0.86 4.09 -8.05
CA ASP A 44 1.15 4.71 -9.33
C ASP A 44 1.45 3.68 -10.42
N GLN A 45 2.27 2.68 -10.11
CA GLN A 45 2.57 1.58 -11.04
C GLN A 45 1.33 0.75 -11.36
N LEU A 46 0.47 0.48 -10.37
CA LEU A 46 -0.73 -0.31 -10.57
C LEU A 46 -1.76 0.43 -11.45
N VAL A 47 -1.93 1.74 -11.26
CA VAL A 47 -2.81 2.58 -12.08
C VAL A 47 -2.25 2.75 -13.50
N LEU A 48 -0.93 2.77 -13.67
CA LEU A 48 -0.32 2.78 -15.00
C LEU A 48 -0.57 1.48 -15.77
N GLU A 49 -0.47 0.33 -15.10
CA GLU A 49 -0.70 -0.99 -15.70
C GLU A 49 -2.19 -1.29 -15.92
N VAL A 50 -3.06 -0.76 -15.04
CA VAL A 50 -4.52 -0.95 -15.09
C VAL A 50 -5.22 0.40 -14.81
N PRO A 51 -5.38 1.28 -15.81
CA PRO A 51 -5.97 2.61 -15.59
C PRO A 51 -7.40 2.58 -15.00
N ASP A 52 -8.16 1.53 -15.30
CA ASP A 52 -9.55 1.37 -14.89
C ASP A 52 -9.74 1.32 -13.36
N ILE A 53 -8.70 0.93 -12.62
CA ILE A 53 -8.79 0.83 -11.15
C ILE A 53 -8.50 2.13 -10.41
N LYS A 54 -8.17 3.22 -11.12
CA LYS A 54 -7.77 4.50 -10.51
C LYS A 54 -8.74 5.02 -9.44
N ASN A 55 -10.03 4.74 -9.60
CA ASN A 55 -11.07 5.21 -8.68
C ASN A 55 -11.36 4.24 -7.52
N ILE A 56 -10.86 3.01 -7.57
CA ILE A 56 -11.09 1.98 -6.55
C ILE A 56 -9.84 1.68 -5.71
N VAL A 57 -8.65 2.08 -6.15
CA VAL A 57 -7.42 1.97 -5.36
C VAL A 57 -7.47 2.90 -4.14
N PRO A 58 -6.79 2.53 -3.03
CA PRO A 58 -6.63 3.42 -1.89
C PRO A 58 -6.02 4.76 -2.31
N LYS A 59 -6.39 5.82 -1.60
CA LYS A 59 -5.80 7.15 -1.81
C LYS A 59 -4.32 7.12 -1.44
N LYS A 60 -3.53 7.98 -2.10
CA LYS A 60 -2.14 8.20 -1.72
C LYS A 60 -2.04 8.68 -0.29
N ILE A 61 -1.05 8.14 0.42
CA ILE A 61 -0.70 8.52 1.78
C ILE A 61 -0.01 9.88 1.74
N THR A 62 -0.41 10.76 2.66
CA THR A 62 0.15 12.12 2.78
C THR A 62 0.78 12.32 4.16
N SER A 63 1.41 13.47 4.34
CA SER A 63 1.96 13.91 5.62
C SER A 63 1.67 15.39 5.82
N THR A 64 1.06 15.71 6.96
CA THR A 64 0.80 17.08 7.40
C THR A 64 2.07 17.70 7.98
N MET A 65 2.16 19.04 8.04
CA MET A 65 3.38 19.74 8.48
C MET A 65 3.98 19.22 9.81
N PRO A 66 3.21 18.95 10.88
CA PRO A 66 3.79 18.40 12.11
C PRO A 66 4.42 17.01 11.90
N MET A 67 3.79 16.16 11.10
CA MET A 67 4.23 14.79 10.84
C MET A 67 5.43 14.73 9.88
N SER A 68 5.46 15.62 8.89
CA SER A 68 6.54 15.72 7.91
C SER A 68 7.88 16.07 8.58
N HIS A 69 7.87 17.00 9.54
CA HIS A 69 9.06 17.32 10.34
C HIS A 69 9.58 16.13 11.15
N MET A 70 8.70 15.21 11.54
CA MET A 70 9.06 13.97 12.25
C MET A 70 9.43 12.81 11.32
N LYS A 71 9.47 13.02 9.99
CA LYS A 71 9.64 11.99 8.97
C LYS A 71 8.60 10.87 9.06
N LYS A 72 7.38 11.21 9.50
CA LYS A 72 6.24 10.29 9.63
C LYS A 72 5.13 10.66 8.66
N ALA A 73 4.37 9.67 8.23
CA ALA A 73 3.15 9.89 7.46
C ALA A 73 1.93 10.02 8.39
N ASP A 74 0.81 10.51 7.84
CA ASP A 74 -0.43 10.72 8.61
C ASP A 74 -1.20 9.42 8.91
N ILE A 75 -0.67 8.25 8.53
CA ILE A 75 -1.31 6.96 8.79
C ILE A 75 -0.46 6.06 9.66
N LYS A 76 -1.11 5.09 10.32
CA LYS A 76 -0.46 4.07 11.13
C LYS A 76 -0.16 2.80 10.32
N TYR A 77 0.67 1.94 10.88
CA TYR A 77 0.97 0.63 10.30
C TYR A 77 -0.28 -0.24 10.12
N ILE A 78 -1.26 -0.15 11.02
CA ILE A 78 -2.54 -0.87 10.88
C ILE A 78 -3.34 -0.37 9.66
N ASP A 79 -3.37 0.93 9.41
CA ASP A 79 -4.07 1.51 8.26
C ASP A 79 -3.38 1.08 6.95
N LEU A 80 -2.04 1.07 6.95
CA LEU A 80 -1.27 0.56 5.82
C LEU A 80 -1.58 -0.91 5.54
N GLU A 81 -1.68 -1.75 6.57
CA GLU A 81 -2.04 -3.17 6.41
C GLU A 81 -3.42 -3.33 5.75
N ILE A 82 -4.41 -2.53 6.18
CA ILE A 82 -5.74 -2.49 5.56
C ILE A 82 -5.65 -2.09 4.08
N TYR A 83 -4.84 -1.09 3.74
CA TYR A 83 -4.66 -0.66 2.36
C TYR A 83 -3.97 -1.71 1.48
N LEU A 84 -2.99 -2.43 2.03
CA LEU A 84 -2.36 -3.54 1.32
C LEU A 84 -3.36 -4.68 1.06
N ASP A 85 -4.26 -4.95 2.01
CA ASP A 85 -5.34 -5.94 1.84
C ASP A 85 -6.31 -5.57 0.74
N GLN A 86 -6.72 -4.29 0.69
CA GLN A 86 -7.56 -3.78 -0.39
C GLN A 86 -6.89 -3.93 -1.75
N LEU A 87 -5.59 -3.59 -1.86
CA LEU A 87 -4.85 -3.78 -3.11
C LEU A 87 -4.76 -5.25 -3.53
N ILE A 88 -4.49 -6.17 -2.60
CA ILE A 88 -4.46 -7.62 -2.90
C ILE A 88 -5.82 -8.09 -3.41
N ALA A 89 -6.92 -7.67 -2.77
CA ALA A 89 -8.27 -8.04 -3.19
C ALA A 89 -8.58 -7.52 -4.60
N ILE A 90 -8.29 -6.24 -4.86
CA ILE A 90 -8.48 -5.63 -6.19
C ILE A 90 -7.68 -6.40 -7.25
N ILE A 91 -6.39 -6.65 -7.01
CA ILE A 91 -5.55 -7.37 -7.99
C ILE A 91 -6.09 -8.79 -8.22
N SER A 92 -6.58 -9.46 -7.18
CA SER A 92 -7.11 -10.83 -7.28
C SER A 92 -8.42 -10.90 -8.07
N GLU A 93 -9.33 -9.95 -7.91
CA GLU A 93 -10.55 -9.86 -8.74
C GLU A 93 -10.21 -9.70 -10.23
N PHE A 94 -9.17 -8.92 -10.55
CA PHE A 94 -8.67 -8.78 -11.92
C PHE A 94 -7.95 -10.03 -12.44
N GLU A 95 -7.43 -10.88 -11.56
CA GLU A 95 -6.89 -12.20 -11.92
C GLU A 95 -8.00 -13.21 -12.21
N SER A 96 -9.09 -13.20 -11.44
CA SER A 96 -10.20 -14.14 -11.56
C SER A 96 -11.23 -13.77 -12.64
N GLY A 97 -11.35 -12.50 -13.00
CA GLY A 97 -12.24 -12.00 -14.05
C GLY A 97 -11.68 -12.09 -15.49
N LYS A 98 -10.54 -12.76 -15.69
CA LYS A 98 -9.93 -13.07 -16.99
C LYS A 98 -9.92 -14.57 -17.25
#